data_AF-A0AB39UWX2-F1
#
_entry.id   AF-A0AB39UWX2-F1
#
_cell.length_a   1.000
_cell.length_b   1.000
_cell.length_c   1.000
_cell.angle_alpha   90.00
_cell.angle_beta   90.00
_cell.angle_gamma   90.00
#
_symmetry.space_group_name_H-M   'P 1'
#
loop_
_entity.id
_entity.type
_entity.pdbx_description
1 polymer ?
#
loop_
_entity_poly.entity_id
_entity_poly.type
_entity_poly.pdbx_seq_one_letter_code
_entity_poly.pdbx_strand_id
1 'polypeptide(L)'
;MSMLTQWLLVATAVALGWALGYWQNRRPASSSGNGSSTSGTIRYPKAVHYLFDAYDAPTLDSFVHSLPVNRDTIPIHLSLAHHYRRRGEVEKATILHQNLLAHPEVRVHCGDQVQFELAEDYLAAGLYDRAESILLELRQSPDWKARATLKLLDIYEHEKDWEIARDLALSLDHRKDRTLQIRLAHYCCEIAERANRRGDWNEAREQLRAALNYDRGAVRASLALARLCISRKLYAEAVGELKRIEQQDVGYLGEAIGLLDEALSGMGQREKMQHYFERYWQLAPSTVMMVSWAQYKASVEGRQAAIDFLLEQLDEHPNLRGVSSLVMLLYPMADEDHKHWIRILNGVVESIIERTPHYVCEQCGFTGRQLHWQCPSCKHWSTVKPKPWI
;
A
#
# COMPACT_ATOMS: atom_id res chain seq x y z
N MET A 1 14.02 -36.91 -37.61
CA MET A 1 12.95 -36.57 -36.67
C MET A 1 11.65 -36.55 -37.45
N SER A 2 10.71 -37.41 -37.12
CA SER A 2 9.48 -37.62 -37.91
C SER A 2 8.56 -36.40 -37.83
N MET A 3 7.85 -36.08 -38.92
CA MET A 3 6.85 -34.99 -38.95
C MET A 3 5.88 -35.05 -37.76
N LEU A 4 5.57 -36.26 -37.29
CA LEU A 4 4.79 -36.52 -36.08
C LEU A 4 5.34 -35.83 -34.82
N THR A 5 6.66 -35.83 -34.62
CA THR A 5 7.27 -35.16 -33.45
C THR A 5 7.16 -33.64 -33.50
N GLN A 6 7.16 -33.05 -34.71
CA GLN A 6 7.02 -31.60 -34.88
C GLN A 6 5.58 -31.14 -34.60
N TRP A 7 4.58 -31.88 -35.09
CA TRP A 7 3.17 -31.59 -34.80
C TRP A 7 2.82 -31.77 -33.32
N LEU A 8 3.43 -32.74 -32.64
CA LEU A 8 3.26 -32.95 -31.19
C LEU A 8 3.83 -31.79 -30.36
N LEU A 9 4.97 -31.23 -30.77
CA LEU A 9 5.55 -30.04 -30.14
C LEU A 9 4.68 -28.79 -30.34
N VAL A 10 4.10 -28.61 -31.52
CA VAL A 10 3.19 -27.49 -31.77
C VAL A 10 1.90 -27.64 -30.95
N ALA A 11 1.31 -28.84 -30.92
CA ALA A 11 0.11 -29.09 -30.13
C ALA A 11 0.33 -28.88 -28.62
N THR A 12 1.49 -29.31 -28.10
CA THR A 12 1.86 -29.09 -26.69
C THR A 12 2.12 -27.62 -26.38
N ALA A 13 2.75 -26.87 -27.27
CA ALA A 13 2.95 -25.43 -27.11
C ALA A 13 1.61 -24.66 -27.08
N VAL A 14 0.66 -25.02 -27.96
CA VAL A 14 -0.69 -24.43 -27.97
C VAL A 14 -1.47 -24.80 -26.70
N ALA A 15 -1.39 -26.06 -26.26
CA ALA A 15 -2.04 -26.51 -25.03
C ALA A 15 -1.47 -25.80 -23.78
N LEU A 16 -0.15 -25.61 -23.71
CA LEU A 16 0.50 -24.86 -22.63
C LEU A 16 0.12 -23.37 -22.67
N GLY A 17 0.07 -22.76 -23.86
CA GLY A 17 -0.39 -21.39 -24.02
C GLY A 17 -1.84 -21.19 -23.60
N TRP A 18 -2.73 -22.13 -23.95
CA TRP A 18 -4.13 -22.10 -23.53
C TRP A 18 -4.27 -22.32 -22.02
N ALA A 19 -3.52 -23.25 -21.43
CA ALA A 19 -3.53 -23.50 -19.99
C ALA A 19 -3.02 -22.29 -19.19
N LEU A 20 -1.92 -21.66 -19.63
CA LEU A 20 -1.39 -20.44 -19.03
C LEU A 20 -2.36 -19.27 -19.15
N GLY A 21 -2.99 -19.09 -20.32
CA GLY A 21 -4.02 -18.07 -20.52
C GLY A 21 -5.27 -18.30 -19.65
N TYR A 22 -5.71 -19.56 -19.53
CA TYR A 22 -6.85 -19.92 -18.69
C TYR A 22 -6.57 -19.72 -17.18
N TRP A 23 -5.33 -19.98 -16.74
CA TRP A 23 -4.91 -19.78 -15.34
C TRP A 23 -4.64 -18.31 -15.02
N GLN A 24 -4.13 -17.53 -15.97
CA GLN A 24 -3.92 -16.08 -15.78
C GLN A 24 -5.25 -15.32 -15.67
N ASN A 25 -6.30 -15.79 -16.33
CA ASN A 25 -7.66 -15.25 -16.20
C ASN A 25 -8.39 -15.68 -14.91
N ARG A 26 -7.78 -16.56 -14.10
CA ARG A 26 -8.26 -16.94 -12.76
C ARG A 26 -7.50 -16.27 -11.62
N ARG A 27 -6.49 -15.44 -11.90
CA ARG A 27 -6.06 -14.46 -10.90
C ARG A 27 -7.25 -13.53 -10.68
N PRO A 28 -7.72 -13.31 -9.45
CA PRO A 28 -8.71 -12.30 -9.22
C PRO A 28 -8.05 -10.98 -9.65
N ALA A 29 -8.42 -10.48 -10.83
CA ALA A 29 -8.40 -9.05 -11.04
C ALA A 29 -9.07 -8.49 -9.79
N SER A 30 -8.43 -7.54 -9.11
CA SER A 30 -9.09 -6.76 -8.08
C SER A 30 -10.35 -6.19 -8.73
N SER A 31 -11.45 -6.92 -8.53
CA SER A 31 -12.75 -6.54 -9.01
C SER A 31 -13.09 -5.36 -8.14
N SER A 32 -12.77 -4.16 -8.63
CA SER A 32 -13.60 -3.00 -8.41
C SER A 32 -15.03 -3.49 -8.64
N GLY A 33 -15.71 -3.77 -7.53
CA GLY A 33 -17.02 -4.38 -7.50
C GLY A 33 -18.05 -3.42 -8.06
N ASN A 34 -18.08 -3.27 -9.39
CA ASN A 34 -19.23 -2.73 -10.11
C ASN A 34 -20.14 -3.90 -10.49
N GLY A 35 -20.72 -4.48 -9.45
CA GLY A 35 -21.73 -5.54 -9.50
C GLY A 35 -23.04 -5.10 -8.84
N SER A 36 -23.47 -3.87 -9.05
CA SER A 36 -24.87 -3.47 -8.93
C SER A 36 -25.25 -2.69 -10.18
N SER A 37 -26.09 -3.30 -11.00
CA SER A 37 -26.81 -2.62 -12.07
C SER A 37 -27.82 -1.66 -11.44
N THR A 38 -27.39 -0.46 -11.07
CA THR A 38 -28.29 0.66 -10.75
C THR A 38 -28.96 1.10 -12.04
N SER A 39 -30.30 1.08 -12.04
CA SER A 39 -31.18 1.33 -13.19
C SER A 39 -31.20 2.80 -13.68
N GLY A 40 -30.14 3.57 -13.48
CA GLY A 40 -30.09 5.00 -13.81
C GLY A 40 -28.72 5.57 -14.16
N THR A 41 -27.62 4.80 -14.05
CA THR A 41 -26.30 5.32 -14.42
C THR A 41 -26.06 5.12 -15.91
N ILE A 42 -25.95 6.22 -16.66
CA ILE A 42 -25.52 6.18 -18.06
C ILE A 42 -24.09 5.65 -18.08
N ARG A 43 -23.88 4.46 -18.64
CA ARG A 43 -22.54 3.87 -18.81
C ARG A 43 -21.85 4.49 -20.01
N TYR A 44 -20.62 4.99 -19.78
CA TYR A 44 -19.72 5.47 -20.82
C TYR A 44 -19.55 4.40 -21.91
N PRO A 45 -19.83 4.71 -23.19
CA PRO A 45 -19.34 3.88 -24.27
C PRO A 45 -17.82 4.05 -24.33
N LYS A 46 -17.07 3.13 -23.72
CA LYS A 46 -15.58 3.11 -23.74
C LYS A 46 -14.99 3.31 -25.14
N ALA A 47 -15.73 2.93 -26.18
CA ALA A 47 -15.36 3.13 -27.58
C ALA A 47 -15.19 4.61 -27.97
N VAL A 48 -15.98 5.52 -27.39
CA VAL A 48 -15.94 6.95 -27.74
C VAL A 48 -14.72 7.64 -27.13
N HIS A 49 -14.20 7.15 -26.01
CA HIS A 49 -12.96 7.66 -25.42
C HIS A 49 -11.78 7.58 -26.40
N TYR A 50 -11.63 6.44 -27.10
CA TYR A 50 -10.54 6.25 -28.07
C TYR A 50 -10.66 7.19 -29.28
N LEU A 51 -11.86 7.67 -29.59
CA LEU A 51 -12.06 8.64 -30.66
C LEU A 51 -11.48 9.99 -30.26
N PHE A 52 -11.71 10.47 -29.03
CA PHE A 52 -11.22 11.77 -28.59
C PHE A 52 -9.69 11.84 -28.47
N ASP A 53 -9.03 10.72 -28.16
CA ASP A 53 -7.57 10.64 -28.15
C ASP A 53 -6.94 10.93 -29.53
N ALA A 54 -7.68 10.70 -30.62
CA ALA A 54 -7.23 10.91 -31.99
C ALA A 54 -7.39 12.36 -32.51
N TYR A 55 -8.11 13.23 -31.79
CA TYR A 55 -8.36 14.61 -32.20
C TYR A 55 -7.50 15.62 -31.42
N ASP A 56 -7.26 16.78 -32.03
CA ASP A 56 -6.58 17.92 -31.43
C ASP A 56 -7.53 18.75 -30.54
N ALA A 57 -6.98 19.46 -29.56
CA ALA A 57 -7.76 20.22 -28.58
C ALA A 57 -8.71 21.28 -29.20
N PRO A 58 -8.31 22.06 -30.23
CA PRO A 58 -9.21 23.02 -30.88
C PRO A 58 -10.42 22.36 -31.56
N THR A 59 -10.23 21.19 -32.17
CA THR A 59 -11.30 20.42 -32.81
C THR A 59 -12.29 19.91 -31.77
N LEU A 60 -11.80 19.43 -30.62
CA LEU A 60 -12.64 19.01 -29.50
C LEU A 60 -13.42 20.19 -28.92
N ASP A 61 -12.77 21.34 -28.72
CA ASP A 61 -13.42 22.54 -28.19
C ASP A 61 -14.55 23.02 -29.13
N SER A 62 -14.32 23.05 -30.45
CA SER A 62 -15.36 23.37 -31.45
C SER A 62 -16.51 22.36 -31.46
N PHE A 63 -16.18 21.07 -31.30
CA PHE A 63 -17.17 20.01 -31.18
C PHE A 63 -18.07 20.22 -29.95
N VAL A 64 -17.53 20.64 -28.80
CA VAL A 64 -18.34 20.94 -27.60
C VAL A 64 -19.36 22.02 -27.86
N HIS A 65 -18.93 23.13 -28.46
CA HIS A 65 -19.78 24.30 -28.69
C HIS A 65 -20.89 24.01 -29.71
N SER A 66 -20.68 23.06 -30.62
CA SER A 66 -21.67 22.65 -31.62
C SER A 66 -22.60 21.53 -31.15
N LEU A 67 -22.26 20.83 -30.07
CA LEU A 67 -23.04 19.71 -29.55
C LEU A 67 -24.19 20.22 -28.66
N PRO A 68 -25.47 20.09 -29.07
CA PRO A 68 -26.58 20.51 -28.23
C PRO A 68 -26.63 19.70 -26.94
N VAL A 69 -27.07 20.29 -25.83
CA VAL A 69 -27.28 19.59 -24.56
C VAL A 69 -28.70 19.04 -24.54
N ASN A 70 -28.84 17.72 -24.69
CA ASN A 70 -30.10 16.99 -24.60
C ASN A 70 -29.85 15.60 -24.01
N ARG A 71 -30.93 14.84 -23.74
CA ARG A 71 -30.84 13.50 -23.13
C ARG A 71 -29.91 12.53 -23.88
N ASP A 72 -29.88 12.61 -25.21
CA ASP A 72 -29.12 11.68 -26.06
C ASP A 72 -27.62 12.06 -26.15
N THR A 73 -27.28 13.34 -25.93
CA THR A 73 -25.91 13.86 -26.00
C THR A 73 -25.22 13.94 -24.64
N ILE A 74 -25.94 13.85 -23.51
CA ILE A 74 -25.34 13.79 -22.15
C ILE A 74 -24.19 12.76 -22.05
N PRO A 75 -24.32 11.51 -22.55
CA PRO A 75 -23.22 10.54 -22.47
C PRO A 75 -21.95 11.01 -23.19
N ILE A 76 -22.09 11.79 -24.26
CA ILE A 76 -20.97 12.32 -25.05
C ILE A 76 -20.29 13.44 -24.27
N HIS A 77 -21.07 14.38 -23.72
CA HIS A 77 -20.56 15.46 -22.86
C HIS A 77 -19.80 14.90 -21.66
N LEU A 78 -20.38 13.94 -20.93
CA LEU A 78 -19.72 13.28 -19.80
C LEU A 78 -18.41 12.58 -20.20
N SER A 79 -18.39 11.91 -21.36
CA SER A 79 -17.19 11.24 -21.87
C SER A 79 -16.09 12.24 -22.20
N LEU A 80 -16.45 13.41 -22.69
CA LEU A 80 -15.52 14.47 -23.03
C LEU A 80 -14.95 15.18 -21.78
N ALA A 81 -15.78 15.48 -20.79
CA ALA A 81 -15.28 15.99 -19.50
C ALA A 81 -14.30 15.01 -18.85
N HIS A 82 -14.62 13.71 -18.86
CA HIS A 82 -13.71 12.70 -18.36
C HIS A 82 -12.36 12.69 -19.11
N HIS A 83 -12.39 12.88 -20.44
CA HIS A 83 -11.18 13.02 -21.24
C HIS A 83 -10.34 14.24 -20.83
N TYR A 84 -10.96 15.42 -20.70
CA TYR A 84 -10.27 16.63 -20.23
C TYR A 84 -9.66 16.43 -18.83
N ARG A 85 -10.42 15.85 -17.88
CA ARG A 85 -9.92 15.53 -16.53
C ARG A 85 -8.69 14.63 -16.57
N ARG A 86 -8.69 13.59 -17.41
CA ARG A 86 -7.54 12.66 -17.55
C ARG A 86 -6.30 13.32 -18.17
N ARG A 87 -6.46 14.30 -19.05
CA ARG A 87 -5.34 15.11 -19.58
C ARG A 87 -4.83 16.18 -18.61
N GLY A 88 -5.52 16.40 -17.49
CA GLY A 88 -5.21 17.46 -16.54
C GLY A 88 -5.85 18.81 -16.90
N GLU A 89 -6.69 18.88 -17.93
CA GLU A 89 -7.49 20.06 -18.30
C GLU A 89 -8.76 20.14 -17.41
N VAL A 90 -8.57 20.11 -16.09
CA VAL A 90 -9.66 19.97 -15.10
C VAL A 90 -10.62 21.15 -15.12
N GLU A 91 -10.15 22.35 -15.42
CA GLU A 91 -11.01 23.55 -15.54
C GLU A 91 -12.05 23.39 -16.65
N LYS A 92 -11.67 22.84 -17.80
CA LYS A 92 -12.60 22.57 -18.91
C LYS A 92 -13.64 21.51 -18.52
N ALA A 93 -13.22 20.45 -17.85
CA ALA A 93 -14.13 19.42 -17.35
C ALA A 93 -15.16 20.01 -16.37
N THR A 94 -14.67 20.86 -15.45
CA THR A 94 -15.50 21.55 -14.44
C THR A 94 -16.54 22.44 -15.10
N ILE A 95 -16.14 23.28 -16.06
CA ILE A 95 -17.06 24.16 -16.80
C ILE A 95 -18.09 23.34 -17.55
N LEU A 96 -17.68 22.23 -18.18
CA LEU A 96 -18.59 21.38 -18.91
C LEU A 96 -19.66 20.75 -18.00
N HIS A 97 -19.28 20.19 -16.85
CA HIS A 97 -20.24 19.64 -15.89
C HIS A 97 -21.13 20.71 -15.24
N GLN A 98 -20.60 21.92 -14.96
CA GLN A 98 -21.41 23.05 -14.48
C GLN A 98 -22.45 23.46 -15.52
N ASN A 99 -22.06 23.56 -16.80
CA ASN A 99 -22.97 23.86 -17.90
C ASN A 99 -24.06 22.79 -18.02
N LEU A 100 -23.70 21.49 -17.93
CA LEU A 100 -24.69 20.42 -17.91
C LEU A 100 -25.70 20.56 -16.78
N LEU A 101 -25.26 20.91 -15.56
CA LEU A 101 -26.15 21.10 -14.40
C LEU A 101 -27.06 22.35 -14.52
N ALA A 102 -26.68 23.33 -15.34
CA ALA A 102 -27.54 24.49 -15.62
C ALA A 102 -28.79 24.13 -16.45
N HIS A 103 -28.80 22.98 -17.13
CA HIS A 103 -29.93 22.51 -17.92
C HIS A 103 -30.94 21.73 -17.07
N PRO A 104 -32.23 22.14 -17.02
CA PRO A 104 -33.24 21.49 -16.19
C PRO A 104 -33.46 20.00 -16.49
N GLU A 105 -33.42 19.60 -17.77
CA GLU A 105 -33.61 18.21 -18.19
C GLU A 105 -32.53 17.28 -17.60
N VAL A 106 -31.28 17.78 -17.55
CA VAL A 106 -30.16 17.04 -16.97
C VAL A 106 -30.36 16.88 -15.47
N ARG A 107 -30.79 17.94 -14.78
CA ARG A 107 -30.98 17.91 -13.32
C ARG A 107 -32.04 16.89 -12.88
N VAL A 108 -33.09 16.69 -13.69
CA VAL A 108 -34.16 15.73 -13.39
C VAL A 108 -33.72 14.27 -13.64
N HIS A 109 -32.97 14.01 -14.71
CA HIS A 109 -32.69 12.64 -15.14
C HIS A 109 -31.29 12.12 -14.76
N CYS A 110 -30.30 13.00 -14.69
CA CYS A 110 -28.89 12.65 -14.51
C CYS A 110 -28.16 13.59 -13.53
N GLY A 111 -28.89 14.39 -12.74
CA GLY A 111 -28.33 15.40 -11.84
C GLY A 111 -27.28 14.83 -10.89
N ASP A 112 -27.63 13.76 -10.16
CA ASP A 112 -26.72 13.11 -9.21
C ASP A 112 -25.44 12.58 -9.89
N GLN A 113 -25.55 12.05 -11.11
CA GLN A 113 -24.39 11.55 -11.86
C GLN A 113 -23.45 12.71 -12.24
N VAL A 114 -24.00 13.80 -12.78
CA VAL A 114 -23.20 14.95 -13.20
C VAL A 114 -22.60 15.66 -11.98
N GLN A 115 -23.34 15.74 -10.86
CA GLN A 115 -22.81 16.24 -9.59
C GLN A 115 -21.65 15.38 -9.08
N PHE A 116 -21.77 14.05 -9.15
CA PHE A 116 -20.68 13.16 -8.75
C PHE A 116 -19.43 13.36 -9.61
N GLU A 117 -19.59 13.47 -10.92
CA GLU A 117 -18.48 13.74 -11.84
C GLU A 117 -17.87 15.13 -11.63
N LEU A 118 -18.67 16.15 -11.31
CA LEU A 118 -18.19 17.47 -10.92
C LEU A 118 -17.38 17.43 -9.62
N ALA A 119 -17.82 16.63 -8.64
CA ALA A 119 -17.05 16.41 -7.41
C ALA A 119 -15.70 15.75 -7.71
N GLU A 120 -15.64 14.79 -8.64
CA GLU A 120 -14.37 14.20 -9.09
C GLU A 120 -13.45 15.21 -9.78
N ASP A 121 -13.99 16.16 -10.55
CA ASP A 121 -13.21 17.26 -11.12
C ASP A 121 -12.61 18.15 -10.02
N TYR A 122 -13.41 18.53 -9.01
CA TYR A 122 -12.91 19.30 -7.88
C TYR A 122 -11.82 18.57 -7.10
N LEU A 123 -11.94 17.25 -6.91
CA LEU A 123 -10.87 16.44 -6.32
C LEU A 123 -9.60 16.48 -7.17
N ALA A 124 -9.71 16.35 -8.50
CA ALA A 124 -8.57 16.43 -9.40
C ALA A 124 -7.91 17.83 -9.41
N ALA A 125 -8.69 18.88 -9.16
CA ALA A 125 -8.20 20.25 -9.01
C ALA A 125 -7.66 20.58 -7.60
N GLY A 126 -7.80 19.67 -6.62
CA GLY A 126 -7.44 19.92 -5.22
C GLY A 126 -8.39 20.85 -4.47
N LEU A 127 -9.62 21.06 -4.97
CA LEU A 127 -10.67 21.88 -4.38
C LEU A 127 -11.56 21.04 -3.44
N TYR A 128 -10.97 20.55 -2.35
CA TYR A 128 -11.61 19.57 -1.45
C TYR A 128 -12.91 20.06 -0.82
N ASP A 129 -12.98 21.28 -0.29
CA ASP A 129 -14.20 21.83 0.33
C ASP A 129 -15.41 21.80 -0.62
N ARG A 130 -15.18 22.10 -1.92
CA ARG A 130 -16.23 22.09 -2.94
C ARG A 130 -16.66 20.67 -3.27
N ALA A 131 -15.70 19.75 -3.41
CA ALA A 131 -16.00 18.34 -3.61
C ALA A 131 -16.80 17.76 -2.43
N GLU A 132 -16.37 18.05 -1.20
CA GLU A 132 -17.00 17.60 0.02
C GLU A 132 -18.47 18.02 0.09
N SER A 133 -18.77 19.31 -0.15
CA SER A 133 -20.15 19.82 -0.11
C SER A 133 -21.08 19.06 -1.06
N ILE A 134 -20.65 18.82 -2.30
CA ILE A 134 -21.43 18.07 -3.29
C ILE A 134 -21.59 16.61 -2.85
N LEU A 135 -20.53 15.98 -2.36
CA LEU A 135 -20.58 14.57 -1.94
C LEU A 135 -21.46 14.37 -0.71
N LEU A 136 -21.51 15.34 0.22
CA LEU A 136 -22.41 15.32 1.37
C LEU A 136 -23.89 15.40 0.94
N GLU A 137 -24.20 16.21 -0.08
CA GLU A 137 -25.54 16.25 -0.69
C GLU A 137 -25.89 14.91 -1.35
N LEU A 138 -24.99 14.39 -2.20
CA LEU A 138 -25.18 13.10 -2.89
C LEU A 138 -25.33 11.91 -1.95
N ARG A 139 -24.76 12.01 -0.74
CA ARG A 139 -24.90 10.97 0.28
C ARG A 139 -26.35 10.77 0.75
N GLN A 140 -27.21 11.78 0.57
CA GLN A 140 -28.64 11.69 0.88
C GLN A 140 -29.40 10.85 -0.14
N SER A 141 -28.88 10.73 -1.38
CA SER A 141 -29.46 9.89 -2.44
C SER A 141 -29.09 8.41 -2.20
N PRO A 142 -30.07 7.49 -2.11
CA PRO A 142 -29.80 6.09 -1.76
C PRO A 142 -28.91 5.37 -2.78
N ASP A 143 -29.05 5.72 -4.07
CA ASP A 143 -28.29 5.11 -5.16
C ASP A 143 -26.82 5.58 -5.19
N TRP A 144 -26.55 6.79 -4.71
CA TRP A 144 -25.22 7.40 -4.73
C TRP A 144 -24.50 7.39 -3.38
N LYS A 145 -25.22 7.12 -2.29
CA LYS A 145 -24.69 7.11 -0.92
C LYS A 145 -23.36 6.37 -0.80
N ALA A 146 -23.27 5.15 -1.32
CA ALA A 146 -22.06 4.35 -1.21
C ALA A 146 -20.87 4.99 -1.96
N ARG A 147 -21.08 5.42 -3.21
CA ARG A 147 -20.05 6.05 -4.05
C ARG A 147 -19.58 7.39 -3.47
N ALA A 148 -20.52 8.21 -3.04
CA ALA A 148 -20.21 9.50 -2.43
C ALA A 148 -19.43 9.33 -1.13
N THR A 149 -19.85 8.38 -0.28
CA THR A 149 -19.13 8.07 0.98
C THR A 149 -17.71 7.60 0.70
N LEU A 150 -17.47 6.75 -0.30
CA LEU A 150 -16.11 6.31 -0.65
C LEU A 150 -15.20 7.48 -1.06
N LYS A 151 -15.71 8.46 -1.82
CA LYS A 151 -14.95 9.67 -2.19
C LYS A 151 -14.72 10.60 -1.01
N LEU A 152 -15.71 10.75 -0.12
CA LEU A 152 -15.53 11.47 1.14
C LEU A 152 -14.43 10.84 2.00
N LEU A 153 -14.33 9.50 2.05
CA LEU A 153 -13.22 8.85 2.75
C LEU A 153 -11.86 9.25 2.17
N ASP A 154 -11.75 9.40 0.85
CA ASP A 154 -10.49 9.81 0.22
C ASP A 154 -10.12 11.26 0.61
N ILE A 155 -11.11 12.14 0.79
CA ILE A 155 -10.92 13.52 1.29
C ILE A 155 -10.42 13.49 2.74
N TYR A 156 -11.17 12.85 3.64
CA TYR A 156 -10.81 12.84 5.06
C TYR A 156 -9.50 12.06 5.34
N GLU A 157 -9.14 11.08 4.50
CA GLU A 157 -7.80 10.49 4.55
C GLU A 157 -6.70 11.49 4.19
N HIS A 158 -6.93 12.32 3.17
CA HIS A 158 -5.99 13.36 2.76
C HIS A 158 -5.82 14.43 3.84
N GLU A 159 -6.91 14.86 4.46
CA GLU A 159 -6.95 15.83 5.57
C GLU A 159 -6.47 15.24 6.90
N LYS A 160 -6.40 13.90 6.99
CA LYS A 160 -6.06 13.13 8.19
C LYS A 160 -7.12 13.24 9.29
N ASP A 161 -8.38 13.41 8.93
CA ASP A 161 -9.50 13.37 9.87
C ASP A 161 -9.97 11.93 10.08
N TRP A 162 -9.12 11.17 10.76
CA TRP A 162 -9.25 9.72 10.92
C TRP A 162 -10.51 9.30 11.66
N GLU A 163 -10.97 10.09 12.62
CA GLU A 163 -12.19 9.86 13.38
C GLU A 163 -13.42 9.94 12.47
N ILE A 164 -13.50 10.98 11.63
CA ILE A 164 -14.58 11.16 10.65
C ILE A 164 -14.50 10.05 9.58
N ALA A 165 -13.31 9.77 9.06
CA ALA A 165 -13.09 8.71 8.08
C ALA A 165 -13.52 7.34 8.61
N ARG A 166 -13.21 7.02 9.87
CA ARG A 166 -13.64 5.78 10.52
C ARG A 166 -15.16 5.70 10.60
N ASP A 167 -15.82 6.74 11.09
CA ASP A 167 -17.27 6.74 11.29
C ASP A 167 -18.02 6.65 9.94
N LEU A 168 -17.50 7.27 8.89
CA LEU A 168 -18.01 7.13 7.53
C LEU A 168 -17.80 5.72 6.97
N ALA A 169 -16.62 5.13 7.16
CA ALA A 169 -16.33 3.78 6.70
C ALA A 169 -17.20 2.73 7.42
N LEU A 170 -17.52 2.95 8.70
CA LEU A 170 -18.46 2.12 9.46
C LEU A 170 -19.90 2.23 8.95
N SER A 171 -20.27 3.35 8.32
CA SER A 171 -21.59 3.52 7.70
C SER A 171 -21.77 2.70 6.40
N LEU A 172 -20.69 2.13 5.88
CA LEU A 172 -20.68 1.22 4.72
C LEU A 172 -20.63 -0.26 5.16
N ASP A 173 -20.96 -1.18 4.25
CA ASP A 173 -20.89 -2.63 4.48
C ASP A 173 -19.43 -3.15 4.45
N HIS A 174 -18.63 -2.70 5.43
CA HIS A 174 -17.22 -3.06 5.59
C HIS A 174 -17.02 -4.56 5.88
N ARG A 175 -18.05 -5.30 6.31
CA ARG A 175 -17.91 -6.75 6.61
C ARG A 175 -17.65 -7.57 5.35
N LYS A 176 -18.15 -7.13 4.20
CA LYS A 176 -17.94 -7.78 2.91
C LYS A 176 -16.78 -7.18 2.11
N ASP A 177 -16.41 -5.94 2.40
CA ASP A 177 -15.37 -5.23 1.67
C ASP A 177 -14.02 -5.28 2.41
N ARG A 178 -13.12 -6.11 1.90
CA ARG A 178 -11.76 -6.26 2.43
C ARG A 178 -10.96 -4.95 2.38
N THR A 179 -11.19 -4.10 1.38
CA THR A 179 -10.45 -2.84 1.24
C THR A 179 -10.85 -1.86 2.34
N LEU A 180 -12.14 -1.79 2.68
CA LEU A 180 -12.64 -1.00 3.81
C LEU A 180 -12.14 -1.52 5.15
N GLN A 181 -12.05 -2.85 5.33
CA GLN A 181 -11.47 -3.44 6.56
C GLN A 181 -10.02 -2.99 6.79
N ILE A 182 -9.21 -3.02 5.72
CA ILE A 182 -7.82 -2.57 5.78
C ILE A 182 -7.76 -1.08 6.13
N ARG A 183 -8.56 -0.23 5.44
CA ARG A 183 -8.65 1.21 5.72
C ARG A 183 -9.02 1.48 7.17
N LEU A 184 -10.08 0.84 7.68
CA LEU A 184 -10.53 0.94 9.08
C LEU A 184 -9.44 0.56 10.07
N ALA A 185 -8.71 -0.53 9.82
CA ALA A 185 -7.62 -0.95 10.67
C ALA A 185 -6.51 0.11 10.73
N HIS A 186 -6.17 0.71 9.58
CA HIS A 186 -5.19 1.79 9.54
C HIS A 186 -5.66 3.08 10.20
N TYR A 187 -6.93 3.47 10.05
CA TYR A 187 -7.47 4.63 10.76
C TYR A 187 -7.37 4.44 12.27
N CYS A 188 -7.72 3.25 12.76
CA CYS A 188 -7.57 2.93 14.18
C CYS A 188 -6.10 2.99 14.63
N CYS A 189 -5.15 2.57 13.78
CA CYS A 189 -3.71 2.72 14.08
C CYS A 189 -3.28 4.20 14.14
N GLU A 190 -3.78 5.06 13.25
CA GLU A 190 -3.48 6.50 13.27
C GLU A 190 -4.05 7.19 14.51
N ILE A 191 -5.30 6.87 14.87
CA ILE A 191 -5.94 7.36 16.10
C ILE A 191 -5.14 6.89 17.32
N ALA A 192 -4.71 5.62 17.34
CA ALA A 192 -3.88 5.09 18.41
C ALA A 192 -2.53 5.80 18.54
N GLU A 193 -1.87 6.14 17.42
CA GLU A 193 -0.63 6.91 17.44
C GLU A 193 -0.85 8.31 18.01
N ARG A 194 -1.96 8.98 17.68
CA ARG A 194 -2.35 10.27 18.29
C ARG A 194 -2.58 10.13 19.78
N ALA A 195 -3.36 9.14 20.21
CA ALA A 195 -3.64 8.86 21.62
C ALA A 195 -2.35 8.59 22.42
N ASN A 196 -1.43 7.79 21.86
CA ASN A 196 -0.15 7.49 22.48
C ASN A 196 0.73 8.74 22.64
N ARG A 197 0.73 9.67 21.65
CA ARG A 197 1.43 10.96 21.77
C ARG A 197 0.85 11.86 22.86
N ARG A 198 -0.47 11.77 23.12
CA ARG A 198 -1.13 12.45 24.24
C ARG A 198 -0.86 11.77 25.59
N GLY A 199 -0.23 10.59 25.60
CA GLY A 199 -0.02 9.77 26.79
C GLY A 199 -1.22 8.90 27.18
N ASP A 200 -2.30 8.90 26.40
CA ASP A 200 -3.46 8.04 26.63
C ASP A 200 -3.19 6.63 26.10
N TRP A 201 -2.62 5.82 26.98
CA TRP A 201 -2.28 4.43 26.70
C TRP A 201 -3.50 3.53 26.56
N ASN A 202 -4.57 3.80 27.31
CA ASN A 202 -5.77 2.96 27.30
C ASN A 202 -6.46 3.08 25.94
N GLU A 203 -6.67 4.31 25.48
CA GLU A 203 -7.24 4.60 24.18
C GLU A 203 -6.35 4.02 23.06
N ALA A 204 -5.04 4.24 23.12
CA ALA A 204 -4.13 3.69 22.12
C ALA A 204 -4.20 2.15 22.02
N ARG A 205 -4.22 1.45 23.16
CA ARG A 205 -4.36 -0.02 23.20
C ARG A 205 -5.73 -0.48 22.66
N GLU A 206 -6.80 0.21 23.03
CA GLU A 206 -8.15 -0.10 22.57
C GLU A 206 -8.27 0.04 21.05
N GLN A 207 -7.80 1.16 20.50
CA GLN A 207 -7.84 1.42 19.06
C GLN A 207 -6.99 0.41 18.27
N LEU A 208 -5.80 0.03 18.76
CA LEU A 208 -5.00 -0.99 18.10
C LEU A 208 -5.64 -2.39 18.15
N ARG A 209 -6.34 -2.73 19.24
CA ARG A 209 -7.13 -3.97 19.29
C ARG A 209 -8.33 -3.91 18.34
N ALA A 210 -8.99 -2.76 18.23
CA ALA A 210 -10.04 -2.55 17.24
C ALA A 210 -9.49 -2.73 15.82
N ALA A 211 -8.28 -2.24 15.53
CA ALA A 211 -7.62 -2.46 14.24
C ALA A 211 -7.48 -3.94 13.89
N LEU A 212 -7.02 -4.77 14.85
CA LEU A 212 -6.91 -6.22 14.67
C LEU A 212 -8.27 -6.94 14.53
N ASN A 213 -9.33 -6.36 15.08
CA ASN A 213 -10.69 -6.89 14.92
C ASN A 213 -11.23 -6.62 13.50
N TYR A 214 -10.95 -5.45 12.93
CA TYR A 214 -11.31 -5.14 11.54
C TYR A 214 -10.45 -5.93 10.56
N ASP A 215 -9.14 -5.99 10.80
CA ASP A 215 -8.20 -6.74 10.00
C ASP A 215 -7.25 -7.59 10.85
N ARG A 216 -7.51 -8.90 10.88
CA ARG A 216 -6.63 -9.88 11.56
C ARG A 216 -5.21 -9.91 10.99
N GLY A 217 -5.04 -9.50 9.73
CA GLY A 217 -3.77 -9.41 9.01
C GLY A 217 -2.99 -8.10 9.24
N ALA A 218 -3.48 -7.20 10.10
CA ALA A 218 -2.87 -5.88 10.28
C ALA A 218 -1.53 -5.94 11.06
N VAL A 219 -0.43 -6.14 10.33
CA VAL A 219 0.94 -6.13 10.90
C VAL A 219 1.26 -4.82 11.60
N ARG A 220 0.83 -3.67 11.04
CA ARG A 220 1.00 -2.35 11.65
C ARG A 220 0.49 -2.33 13.09
N ALA A 221 -0.70 -2.89 13.32
CA ALA A 221 -1.34 -2.89 14.63
C ALA A 221 -0.55 -3.77 15.61
N SER A 222 -0.09 -4.95 15.18
CA SER A 222 0.74 -5.85 15.99
C SER A 222 2.08 -5.21 16.38
N LEU A 223 2.78 -4.59 15.43
CA LEU A 223 4.04 -3.88 15.70
C LEU A 223 3.83 -2.69 16.65
N ALA A 224 2.77 -1.91 16.45
CA ALA A 224 2.44 -0.78 17.30
C ALA A 224 2.06 -1.23 18.72
N LEU A 225 1.26 -2.30 18.87
CA LEU A 225 0.93 -2.89 20.17
C LEU A 225 2.18 -3.41 20.88
N ALA A 226 3.08 -4.08 20.17
CA ALA A 226 4.32 -4.56 20.73
C ALA A 226 5.17 -3.41 21.29
N ARG A 227 5.36 -2.33 20.53
CA ARG A 227 6.08 -1.12 20.99
C ARG A 227 5.42 -0.50 22.21
N LEU A 228 4.10 -0.39 22.20
CA LEU A 228 3.31 0.14 23.31
C LEU A 228 3.45 -0.73 24.57
N CYS A 229 3.43 -2.06 24.44
CA CYS A 229 3.66 -2.99 25.54
C CYS A 229 5.11 -2.93 26.07
N ILE A 230 6.11 -2.87 25.19
CA ILE A 230 7.54 -2.76 25.57
C ILE A 230 7.77 -1.49 26.39
N SER A 231 7.24 -0.34 25.96
CA SER A 231 7.37 0.94 26.70
C SER A 231 6.79 0.89 28.12
N ARG A 232 5.84 -0.02 28.37
CA ARG A 232 5.23 -0.26 29.69
C ARG A 232 5.81 -1.48 30.42
N LYS A 233 6.90 -2.07 29.90
CA LYS A 233 7.53 -3.29 30.42
C LYS A 233 6.61 -4.52 30.43
N LEU A 234 5.55 -4.51 29.62
CA LEU A 234 4.64 -5.65 29.40
C LEU A 234 5.23 -6.58 28.34
N TYR A 235 6.43 -7.10 28.59
CA TYR A 235 7.22 -7.82 27.60
C TYR A 235 6.57 -9.12 27.13
N ALA A 236 5.89 -9.86 28.01
CA ALA A 236 5.22 -11.10 27.65
C ALA A 236 4.09 -10.87 26.64
N GLU A 237 3.31 -9.80 26.82
CA GLU A 237 2.27 -9.40 25.86
C GLU A 237 2.90 -8.95 24.54
N ALA A 238 4.00 -8.18 24.59
CA ALA A 238 4.69 -7.74 23.38
C ALA A 238 5.17 -8.92 22.52
N VAL A 239 5.77 -9.95 23.13
CA VAL A 239 6.16 -11.18 22.42
C VAL A 239 4.94 -11.88 21.82
N GLY A 240 3.82 -11.91 22.53
CA GLY A 240 2.56 -12.46 22.02
C GLY A 240 2.06 -11.76 20.75
N GLU A 241 2.11 -10.43 20.73
CA GLU A 241 1.72 -9.64 19.55
C GLU A 241 2.72 -9.79 18.39
N LEU A 242 4.03 -9.81 18.65
CA LEU A 242 5.05 -10.00 17.62
C LEU A 242 4.97 -11.37 16.94
N LYS A 243 4.61 -12.42 17.68
CA LYS A 243 4.40 -13.76 17.12
C LYS A 243 3.27 -13.83 16.09
N ARG A 244 2.28 -12.95 16.19
CA ARG A 244 1.17 -12.92 15.21
C ARG A 244 1.65 -12.57 13.82
N ILE A 245 2.74 -11.82 13.70
CA ILE A 245 3.27 -11.34 12.41
C ILE A 245 3.59 -12.51 11.48
N GLU A 246 4.02 -13.65 12.03
CA GLU A 246 4.25 -14.87 11.27
C GLU A 246 3.02 -15.34 10.47
N GLN A 247 1.82 -15.19 11.05
CA GLN A 247 0.55 -15.55 10.42
C GLN A 247 -0.06 -14.40 9.59
N GLN A 248 0.37 -13.17 9.83
CA GLN A 248 -0.14 -11.98 9.16
C GLN A 248 0.58 -11.74 7.84
N ASP A 249 1.90 -11.54 7.89
CA ASP A 249 2.75 -11.38 6.73
C ASP A 249 4.23 -11.59 7.13
N VAL A 250 4.80 -12.68 6.62
CA VAL A 250 6.19 -13.08 6.90
C VAL A 250 7.22 -12.06 6.40
N GLY A 251 6.87 -11.21 5.42
CA GLY A 251 7.78 -10.18 4.89
C GLY A 251 8.17 -9.12 5.93
N TYR A 252 7.41 -8.99 7.02
CA TYR A 252 7.68 -8.06 8.10
C TYR A 252 8.40 -8.68 9.31
N LEU A 253 8.79 -9.95 9.25
CA LEU A 253 9.53 -10.59 10.35
C LEU A 253 10.85 -9.87 10.65
N GLY A 254 11.51 -9.31 9.63
CA GLY A 254 12.69 -8.46 9.81
C GLY A 254 12.40 -7.18 10.60
N GLU A 255 11.22 -6.59 10.49
CA GLU A 255 10.81 -5.41 11.27
C GLU A 255 10.45 -5.76 12.72
N ALA A 256 10.05 -7.01 12.96
CA ALA A 256 9.68 -7.52 14.27
C ALA A 256 10.89 -7.95 15.12
N ILE A 257 12.00 -8.35 14.48
CA ILE A 257 13.11 -9.04 15.15
C ILE A 257 13.78 -8.21 16.24
N GLY A 258 13.99 -6.91 16.01
CA GLY A 258 14.59 -6.02 17.00
C GLY A 258 13.70 -5.82 18.23
N LEU A 259 12.39 -5.65 18.01
CA LEU A 259 11.40 -5.55 19.10
C LEU A 259 11.31 -6.86 19.90
N LEU A 260 11.51 -8.00 19.23
CA LEU A 260 11.50 -9.31 19.87
C LEU A 260 12.73 -9.50 20.77
N ASP A 261 13.94 -9.13 20.30
CA ASP A 261 15.15 -9.16 21.13
C ASP A 261 15.01 -8.24 22.35
N GLU A 262 14.48 -7.04 22.17
CA GLU A 262 14.23 -6.09 23.27
C GLU A 262 13.25 -6.68 24.30
N ALA A 263 12.13 -7.25 23.85
CA ALA A 263 11.14 -7.84 24.74
C ALA A 263 11.66 -9.08 25.47
N LEU A 264 12.39 -9.96 24.78
CA LEU A 264 12.99 -11.16 25.41
C LEU A 264 14.09 -10.78 26.39
N SER A 265 14.92 -9.79 26.05
CA SER A 265 15.96 -9.26 26.94
C SER A 265 15.35 -8.65 28.20
N GLY A 266 14.26 -7.89 28.07
CA GLY A 266 13.52 -7.33 29.22
C GLY A 266 12.93 -8.39 30.17
N MET A 267 12.69 -9.61 29.69
CA MET A 267 12.26 -10.76 30.51
C MET A 267 13.41 -11.62 31.03
N GLY A 268 14.67 -11.30 30.68
CA GLY A 268 15.81 -12.17 30.96
C GLY A 268 15.77 -13.51 30.20
N GLN A 269 15.03 -13.60 29.09
CA GLN A 269 14.86 -14.81 28.28
C GLN A 269 15.49 -14.67 26.91
N ARG A 270 16.58 -13.90 26.81
CA ARG A 270 17.27 -13.61 25.55
C ARG A 270 17.77 -14.87 24.83
N GLU A 271 18.09 -15.93 25.58
CA GLU A 271 18.48 -17.24 25.03
C GLU A 271 17.45 -17.83 24.06
N LYS A 272 16.15 -17.53 24.25
CA LYS A 272 15.08 -17.98 23.34
C LYS A 272 15.17 -17.34 21.96
N MET A 273 15.93 -16.26 21.81
CA MET A 273 16.09 -15.55 20.54
C MET A 273 16.68 -16.43 19.44
N GLN A 274 17.59 -17.34 19.80
CA GLN A 274 18.18 -18.33 18.88
C GLN A 274 17.08 -19.11 18.12
N HIS A 275 16.05 -19.60 18.83
CA HIS A 275 14.96 -20.35 18.22
C HIS A 275 14.15 -19.49 17.23
N TYR A 276 13.96 -18.20 17.51
CA TYR A 276 13.26 -17.31 16.56
C TYR A 276 14.10 -17.00 15.34
N PHE A 277 15.42 -16.80 15.49
CA PHE A 277 16.30 -16.64 14.35
C PHE A 277 16.25 -17.86 13.43
N GLU A 278 16.40 -19.07 13.98
CA GLU A 278 16.31 -20.33 13.21
C GLU A 278 14.96 -20.46 12.48
N ARG A 279 13.85 -20.22 13.19
CA ARG A 279 12.50 -20.30 12.61
C ARG A 279 12.26 -19.25 11.53
N TYR A 280 12.58 -17.98 11.80
CA TYR A 280 12.29 -16.89 10.88
C TYR A 280 13.24 -16.88 9.69
N TRP A 281 14.47 -17.38 9.84
CA TRP A 281 15.39 -17.61 8.73
C TRP A 281 14.81 -18.60 7.71
N GLN A 282 14.18 -19.68 8.17
CA GLN A 282 13.53 -20.64 7.28
C GLN A 282 12.29 -20.07 6.57
N LEU A 283 11.56 -19.15 7.22
CA LEU A 283 10.32 -18.60 6.69
C LEU A 283 10.54 -17.43 5.72
N ALA A 284 11.40 -16.47 6.09
CA ALA A 284 11.62 -15.24 5.34
C ALA A 284 13.04 -14.71 5.60
N PRO A 285 14.07 -15.33 4.99
CA PRO A 285 15.43 -14.85 5.11
C PRO A 285 15.55 -13.46 4.47
N SER A 286 16.28 -12.59 5.14
CA SER A 286 16.47 -11.19 4.72
C SER A 286 17.76 -10.62 5.28
N THR A 287 18.25 -9.56 4.66
CA THR A 287 19.40 -8.77 5.10
C THR A 287 19.27 -8.30 6.54
N VAL A 288 18.09 -7.83 6.96
CA VAL A 288 17.85 -7.39 8.34
C VAL A 288 17.95 -8.58 9.30
N MET A 289 17.41 -9.74 8.93
CA MET A 289 17.52 -10.96 9.73
C MET A 289 18.98 -11.43 9.83
N MET A 290 19.72 -11.41 8.72
CA MET A 290 21.12 -11.82 8.63
C MET A 290 21.99 -10.99 9.57
N VAL A 291 21.92 -9.67 9.47
CA VAL A 291 22.71 -8.75 10.30
C VAL A 291 22.31 -8.88 11.78
N SER A 292 21.01 -8.96 12.08
CA SER A 292 20.53 -9.11 13.46
C SER A 292 20.99 -10.43 14.09
N TRP A 293 20.98 -11.53 13.31
CA TRP A 293 21.44 -12.83 13.79
C TRP A 293 22.96 -12.85 14.01
N ALA A 294 23.73 -12.25 13.10
CA ALA A 294 25.17 -12.10 13.26
C ALA A 294 25.52 -11.30 14.53
N GLN A 295 24.81 -10.22 14.81
CA GLN A 295 24.98 -9.44 16.05
C GLN A 295 24.64 -10.26 17.30
N TYR A 296 23.57 -11.05 17.26
CA TYR A 296 23.23 -11.96 18.35
C TYR A 296 24.34 -13.00 18.59
N LYS A 297 24.81 -13.68 17.52
CA LYS A 297 25.93 -14.64 17.59
C LYS A 297 27.19 -14.02 18.15
N ALA A 298 27.54 -12.80 17.71
CA ALA A 298 28.69 -12.08 18.22
C ALA A 298 28.62 -11.86 19.74
N SER A 299 27.41 -11.66 20.27
CA SER A 299 27.18 -11.43 21.70
C SER A 299 27.14 -12.70 22.56
N VAL A 300 26.75 -13.85 22.00
CA VAL A 300 26.56 -15.11 22.74
C VAL A 300 27.70 -16.10 22.50
N GLU A 301 28.08 -16.30 21.24
CA GLU A 301 29.07 -17.28 20.79
C GLU A 301 30.46 -16.65 20.55
N GLY A 302 30.50 -15.31 20.47
CA GLY A 302 31.71 -14.53 20.24
C GLY A 302 31.87 -14.08 18.78
N ARG A 303 32.82 -13.18 18.56
CA ARG A 303 33.02 -12.48 17.29
C ARG A 303 33.31 -13.44 16.12
N GLN A 304 34.12 -14.47 16.33
CA GLN A 304 34.50 -15.39 15.25
C GLN A 304 33.28 -16.15 14.70
N ALA A 305 32.39 -16.62 15.57
CA ALA A 305 31.16 -17.30 15.14
C ALA A 305 30.25 -16.42 14.28
N ALA A 306 30.22 -15.10 14.55
CA ALA A 306 29.49 -14.15 13.72
C ALA A 306 30.16 -13.89 12.36
N ILE A 307 31.49 -13.87 12.32
CA ILE A 307 32.26 -13.74 11.07
C ILE A 307 32.03 -14.97 10.19
N ASP A 308 32.18 -16.17 10.75
CA ASP A 308 32.01 -17.43 10.02
C ASP A 308 30.59 -17.54 9.44
N PHE A 309 29.57 -17.20 10.26
CA PHE A 309 28.19 -17.12 9.81
C PHE A 309 28.01 -16.12 8.67
N LEU A 310 28.50 -14.88 8.80
CA LEU A 310 28.32 -13.88 7.74
C LEU A 310 29.04 -14.26 6.46
N LEU A 311 30.21 -14.89 6.52
CA LEU A 311 30.92 -15.37 5.32
C LEU A 311 30.09 -16.42 4.58
N GLU A 312 29.58 -17.43 5.29
CA GLU A 312 28.70 -18.45 4.72
C GLU A 312 27.45 -17.83 4.09
N GLN A 313 26.79 -16.91 4.79
CA GLN A 313 25.55 -16.31 4.29
C GLN A 313 25.78 -15.28 3.16
N LEU A 314 26.92 -14.59 3.14
CA LEU A 314 27.25 -13.65 2.06
C LEU A 314 27.65 -14.35 0.77
N ASP A 315 28.19 -15.57 0.85
CA ASP A 315 28.45 -16.39 -0.33
C ASP A 315 27.13 -16.78 -1.02
N GLU A 316 26.08 -17.11 -0.26
CA GLU A 316 24.75 -17.42 -0.80
C GLU A 316 23.93 -16.18 -1.16
N HIS A 317 24.00 -15.13 -0.34
CA HIS A 317 23.17 -13.92 -0.45
C HIS A 317 24.01 -12.62 -0.35
N PRO A 318 24.78 -12.27 -1.40
CA PRO A 318 25.62 -11.08 -1.39
C PRO A 318 24.80 -9.79 -1.23
N ASN A 319 25.07 -9.02 -0.18
CA ASN A 319 24.38 -7.74 0.07
C ASN A 319 25.28 -6.76 0.84
N LEU A 320 25.10 -5.46 0.60
CA LEU A 320 25.99 -4.41 1.12
C LEU A 320 25.95 -4.28 2.65
N ARG A 321 24.78 -4.44 3.26
CA ARG A 321 24.62 -4.35 4.72
C ARG A 321 25.31 -5.50 5.45
N GLY A 322 25.22 -6.72 4.92
CA GLY A 322 25.96 -7.88 5.42
C GLY A 322 27.46 -7.67 5.29
N VAL A 323 27.94 -7.16 4.14
CA VAL A 323 29.36 -6.81 3.95
C VAL A 323 29.80 -5.74 4.95
N SER A 324 29.02 -4.67 5.13
CA SER A 324 29.34 -3.62 6.11
C SER A 324 29.40 -4.19 7.53
N SER A 325 28.47 -5.07 7.90
CA SER A 325 28.48 -5.77 9.19
C SER A 325 29.72 -6.64 9.36
N LEU A 326 30.13 -7.39 8.32
CA LEU A 326 31.32 -8.23 8.33
C LEU A 326 32.59 -7.37 8.49
N VAL A 327 32.68 -6.27 7.73
CA VAL A 327 33.80 -5.33 7.79
C VAL A 327 33.95 -4.74 9.20
N MET A 328 32.85 -4.39 9.85
CA MET A 328 32.87 -3.89 11.23
C MET A 328 33.31 -4.94 12.25
N LEU A 329 33.04 -6.22 12.01
CA LEU A 329 33.56 -7.31 12.86
C LEU A 329 35.06 -7.55 12.63
N LEU A 330 35.55 -7.38 11.41
CA LEU A 330 36.97 -7.54 11.06
C LEU A 330 37.84 -6.34 11.47
N TYR A 331 37.26 -5.13 11.54
CA TYR A 331 38.00 -3.90 11.82
C TYR A 331 38.92 -3.95 13.07
N PRO A 332 38.49 -4.50 14.23
CA PRO A 332 39.35 -4.57 15.41
C PRO A 332 40.51 -5.57 15.28
N MET A 333 40.50 -6.45 14.26
CA MET A 333 41.53 -7.46 14.01
C MET A 333 42.59 -7.02 13.00
N ALA A 334 42.36 -5.89 12.32
CA ALA A 334 43.25 -5.37 11.29
C ALA A 334 44.41 -4.56 11.89
N ASP A 335 45.55 -4.52 11.20
CA ASP A 335 46.66 -3.61 11.51
C ASP A 335 46.30 -2.15 11.16
N GLU A 336 47.05 -1.17 11.67
CA GLU A 336 46.73 0.27 11.51
C GLU A 336 46.61 0.71 10.04
N ASP A 337 47.48 0.23 9.14
CA ASP A 337 47.40 0.56 7.71
C ASP A 337 46.10 0.01 7.08
N HIS A 338 45.72 -1.22 7.42
CA HIS A 338 44.51 -1.86 6.93
C HIS A 338 43.25 -1.22 7.52
N LYS A 339 43.27 -0.80 8.79
CA LYS A 339 42.16 -0.04 9.42
C LYS A 339 41.85 1.24 8.64
N HIS A 340 42.87 1.93 8.12
CA HIS A 340 42.67 3.13 7.32
C HIS A 340 41.88 2.82 6.04
N TRP A 341 42.28 1.78 5.29
CA TRP A 341 41.58 1.36 4.06
C TRP A 341 40.16 0.86 4.34
N ILE A 342 39.99 0.04 5.38
CA ILE A 342 38.68 -0.47 5.80
C ILE A 342 37.73 0.68 6.09
N ARG A 343 38.18 1.73 6.79
CA ARG A 343 37.34 2.89 7.11
C ARG A 343 36.88 3.63 5.86
N ILE A 344 37.76 3.81 4.86
CA ILE A 344 37.40 4.47 3.59
C ILE A 344 36.39 3.61 2.82
N LEU A 345 36.68 2.32 2.66
CA LEU A 345 35.80 1.40 1.93
C LEU A 345 34.43 1.28 2.61
N ASN A 346 34.39 1.09 3.92
CA ASN A 346 33.12 1.02 4.66
C ASN A 346 32.36 2.34 4.56
N GLY A 347 33.03 3.50 4.59
CA GLY A 347 32.35 4.79 4.40
C GLY A 347 31.69 4.93 3.02
N VAL A 348 32.30 4.40 1.96
CA VAL A 348 31.66 4.36 0.62
C VAL A 348 30.48 3.39 0.62
N VAL A 349 30.63 2.20 1.21
CA VAL A 349 29.55 1.20 1.32
C VAL A 349 28.36 1.77 2.10
N GLU A 350 28.60 2.40 3.25
CA GLU A 350 27.58 3.06 4.07
C GLU A 350 26.85 4.17 3.29
N SER A 351 27.59 5.00 2.55
CA SER A 351 26.99 6.05 1.69
C SER A 351 26.08 5.48 0.59
N ILE A 352 26.40 4.31 0.05
CA ILE A 352 25.52 3.60 -0.91
C ILE A 352 24.30 3.03 -0.17
N ILE A 353 24.48 2.38 0.98
CA ILE A 353 23.38 1.82 1.78
C ILE A 353 22.37 2.92 2.14
N GLU A 354 22.81 4.08 2.62
CA GLU A 354 21.94 5.20 3.02
C GLU A 354 21.05 5.75 1.89
N ARG A 355 21.50 5.61 0.64
CA ARG A 355 20.78 6.05 -0.56
C ARG A 355 19.88 4.97 -1.14
N THR A 356 20.08 3.71 -0.73
CA THR A 356 19.40 2.56 -1.30
C THR A 356 18.00 2.42 -0.68
N PRO A 357 16.92 2.32 -1.48
CA PRO A 357 15.58 2.12 -0.94
C PRO A 357 15.38 0.67 -0.47
N HIS A 358 14.94 0.49 0.77
CA HIS A 358 14.70 -0.82 1.37
C HIS A 358 13.24 -1.29 1.25
N TYR A 359 12.34 -0.41 0.81
CA TYR A 359 10.92 -0.71 0.72
C TYR A 359 10.40 -0.49 -0.70
N VAL A 360 9.49 -1.36 -1.14
CA VAL A 360 8.86 -1.29 -2.46
C VAL A 360 7.36 -1.48 -2.33
N CYS A 361 6.59 -0.63 -3.02
CA CYS A 361 5.16 -0.80 -3.18
C CYS A 361 4.87 -1.90 -4.22
N GLU A 362 4.20 -2.98 -3.81
CA GLU A 362 3.80 -4.07 -4.69
C GLU A 362 2.75 -3.65 -5.74
N GLN A 363 2.04 -2.54 -5.49
CA GLN A 363 0.96 -2.06 -6.37
C GLN A 363 1.46 -1.12 -7.48
N CYS A 364 2.37 -0.20 -7.18
CA CYS A 364 2.79 0.85 -8.12
C CYS A 364 4.30 0.97 -8.33
N GLY A 365 5.11 0.14 -7.66
CA GLY A 365 6.57 0.15 -7.79
C GLY A 365 7.28 1.32 -7.10
N PHE A 366 6.56 2.15 -6.33
CA PHE A 366 7.18 3.20 -5.51
C PHE A 366 8.26 2.59 -4.60
N THR A 367 9.44 3.21 -4.56
CA THR A 367 10.54 2.79 -3.71
C THR A 367 10.80 3.82 -2.62
N GLY A 368 11.04 3.35 -1.40
CA GLY A 368 11.21 4.19 -0.21
C GLY A 368 12.34 3.72 0.70
N ARG A 369 12.92 4.66 1.45
CA ARG A 369 13.91 4.38 2.50
C ARG A 369 13.28 4.07 3.86
N GLN A 370 12.01 4.44 4.03
CA GLN A 370 11.22 4.19 5.24
C GLN A 370 9.97 3.39 4.88
N LEU A 371 9.48 2.63 5.85
CA LEU A 371 8.22 1.91 5.72
C LEU A 371 7.05 2.90 5.75
N HIS A 372 6.32 2.99 4.63
CA HIS A 372 5.12 3.80 4.54
C HIS A 372 3.88 2.90 4.53
N TRP A 373 3.08 2.94 5.59
CA TRP A 373 1.84 2.15 5.64
C TRP A 373 0.81 2.56 4.58
N GLN A 374 0.80 3.84 4.20
CA GLN A 374 0.09 4.34 3.04
C GLN A 374 1.11 4.74 1.96
N CYS A 375 1.01 4.15 0.78
CA CYS A 375 1.93 4.45 -0.32
C CYS A 375 1.82 5.94 -0.72
N PRO A 376 2.92 6.72 -0.70
CA PRO A 376 2.87 8.13 -1.08
C PRO A 376 2.40 8.37 -2.52
N SER A 377 2.67 7.41 -3.42
CA SER A 377 2.35 7.47 -4.85
C SER A 377 0.92 7.03 -5.15
N CYS A 378 0.55 5.77 -4.86
CA CYS A 378 -0.77 5.24 -5.21
C CYS A 378 -1.83 5.35 -4.10
N LYS A 379 -1.47 5.87 -2.92
CA LYS A 379 -2.34 6.04 -1.74
C LYS A 379 -2.97 4.76 -1.17
N HIS A 380 -2.58 3.58 -1.68
CA HIS A 380 -3.04 2.31 -1.14
C HIS A 380 -2.35 2.00 0.20
N TRP A 381 -3.11 1.35 1.08
CA TRP A 381 -2.66 0.93 2.40
C TRP A 381 -2.04 -0.47 2.38
N SER A 382 -1.03 -0.70 3.20
CA SER A 382 -0.34 -1.99 3.38
C SER A 382 0.25 -2.62 2.11
N THR A 383 0.59 -1.81 1.10
CA THR A 383 1.20 -2.28 -0.15
C THR A 383 2.72 -2.11 -0.20
N VAL A 384 3.30 -1.30 0.69
CA VAL A 384 4.74 -1.05 0.76
C VAL A 384 5.39 -2.08 1.69
N LYS A 385 6.24 -2.94 1.14
CA LYS A 385 6.88 -4.03 1.89
C LYS A 385 8.40 -3.91 1.92
N PRO A 386 9.07 -4.48 2.95
CA PRO A 386 10.52 -4.60 2.97
C PRO A 386 11.00 -5.48 1.83
N LYS A 387 12.09 -5.09 1.16
CA LYS A 387 12.75 -5.94 0.17
C LYS A 387 13.83 -6.78 0.87
N PRO A 388 13.79 -8.12 0.75
CA PRO A 388 14.57 -8.98 1.64
C PRO A 388 16.08 -8.83 1.49
N TRP A 389 16.61 -8.62 0.28
CA TRP A 389 18.05 -8.68 -0.01
C TRP A 389 18.67 -7.34 -0.43
N ILE A 390 18.13 -6.23 0.09
CA ILE A 390 18.65 -4.86 -0.12
C ILE A 390 19.04 -4.25 1.21
#